data_AF-A0AAU5EC00-F1
#
_entry.id   AF-A0AAU5EC00-F1
#
_cell.length_a   1.000
_cell.length_b   1.000
_cell.length_c   1.000
_cell.angle_alpha   90.00
_cell.angle_beta   90.00
_cell.angle_gamma   90.00
#
_symmetry.space_group_name_H-M   'P 1'
#
loop_
_entity.id
_entity.type
_entity.pdbx_description
1 polymer ?
#
loop_
_entity_poly.entity_id
_entity_poly.type
_entity_poly.pdbx_seq_one_letter_code
_entity_poly.pdbx_strand_id
1 'polypeptide(L)'
;MSTGRFWPGRYTDRHGSEAIVFETDGRESIRTTIRGVPFEGDTMDDLGALGGDPPDAPFTFFDGALCSCLLEWEVPLSVTVEGQGVRAAVLDCALRLGDPAGPGKGLDAETLTTTLRLDGHAYRNAAGADTFEDALHQVQRQLPAGARMRACVACAWSDYSPFGNGLMAGLACFRDAKDRYRQVDGKHGPTGIFAIWDQHTEFVQETWLCGEFEHRSSTHTGYRGPFPAPVWP
;
A
#
# COMPACT_ATOMS: atom_id res chain seq x y z
N MET A 1 14.99 9.74 -15.02
CA MET A 1 13.74 10.48 -14.73
C MET A 1 12.72 9.41 -14.38
N SER A 2 12.42 9.18 -13.10
CA SER A 2 11.29 8.30 -12.77
C SER A 2 10.03 9.03 -13.22
N THR A 3 9.19 8.33 -13.99
CA THR A 3 7.85 8.84 -14.33
C THR A 3 6.99 8.64 -13.09
N GLY A 4 6.70 9.74 -12.38
CA GLY A 4 5.75 9.71 -11.27
C GLY A 4 4.39 9.15 -11.72
N ARG A 5 3.69 8.49 -10.80
CA ARG A 5 2.30 8.07 -11.00
C ARG A 5 1.37 9.08 -10.34
N PHE A 6 0.23 9.29 -10.98
CA PHE A 6 -0.78 10.23 -10.52
C PHE A 6 -2.06 9.45 -10.23
N TRP A 7 -2.54 9.55 -9.00
CA TRP A 7 -3.78 8.92 -8.56
C TRP A 7 -4.83 10.00 -8.34
N PRO A 8 -5.89 10.06 -9.15
CA PRO A 8 -6.98 10.97 -8.88
C PRO A 8 -7.63 10.58 -7.56
N GLY A 9 -8.03 11.59 -6.79
CA GLY A 9 -8.54 11.39 -5.45
C GLY A 9 -9.42 12.51 -4.94
N ARG A 10 -9.82 12.38 -3.69
CA ARG A 10 -10.62 13.35 -2.97
C ARG A 10 -10.15 13.44 -1.53
N TYR A 11 -10.01 14.66 -1.05
CA TYR A 11 -9.86 14.98 0.36
C TYR A 11 -11.20 15.43 0.92
N THR A 12 -11.56 14.99 2.12
CA THR A 12 -12.73 15.49 2.85
C THR A 12 -12.40 15.67 4.33
N ASP A 13 -12.76 16.81 4.90
CA ASP A 13 -12.74 17.07 6.34
C ASP A 13 -14.05 17.78 6.77
N ARG A 14 -14.08 18.30 8.00
CA ARG A 14 -15.22 19.08 8.53
C ARG A 14 -15.49 20.40 7.79
N HIS A 15 -14.55 20.87 6.97
CA HIS A 15 -14.63 22.12 6.20
C HIS A 15 -15.04 21.89 4.74
N GLY A 16 -15.17 20.64 4.30
CA GLY A 16 -15.71 20.27 2.99
C GLY A 16 -14.81 19.30 2.23
N SER A 17 -15.15 19.08 0.97
CA SER A 17 -14.44 18.17 0.07
C SER A 17 -13.76 18.89 -1.09
N GLU A 18 -12.63 18.36 -1.54
CA GLU A 18 -11.86 18.85 -2.67
C GLU A 18 -11.33 17.68 -3.50
N ALA A 19 -11.41 17.79 -4.83
CA ALA A 19 -10.75 16.86 -5.73
C ALA A 19 -9.25 17.15 -5.75
N ILE A 20 -8.44 16.11 -5.55
CA ILE A 20 -6.98 16.22 -5.46
C ILE A 20 -6.32 15.15 -6.33
N VAL A 21 -5.00 15.22 -6.47
CA VAL A 21 -4.21 14.20 -7.14
C VAL A 21 -3.03 13.85 -6.25
N PHE A 22 -2.88 12.57 -5.94
CA PHE A 22 -1.67 12.06 -5.29
C PHE A 22 -0.62 11.77 -6.35
N GLU A 23 0.56 12.36 -6.22
CA GLU A 23 1.74 12.03 -7.01
C GLU A 23 2.64 11.11 -6.20
N THR A 24 3.08 10.01 -6.78
CA THR A 24 3.99 9.07 -6.14
C THR A 24 5.12 8.65 -7.07
N ASP A 25 6.32 8.46 -6.50
CA ASP A 25 7.44 7.82 -7.19
C ASP A 25 7.43 6.28 -7.06
N GLY A 26 6.44 5.74 -6.32
CA GLY A 26 6.28 4.33 -6.01
C GLY A 26 7.28 3.78 -5.01
N ARG A 27 8.03 4.64 -4.31
CA ARG A 27 9.10 4.28 -3.38
C ARG A 27 8.93 5.03 -2.06
N GLU A 28 9.44 6.25 -1.98
CA GLU A 28 9.68 6.98 -0.72
C GLU A 28 8.80 8.21 -0.59
N SER A 29 8.07 8.61 -1.63
CA SER A 29 7.34 9.87 -1.60
C SER A 29 5.95 9.74 -2.21
N ILE A 30 4.98 10.22 -1.44
CA ILE A 30 3.61 10.53 -1.86
C ILE A 30 3.40 12.02 -1.59
N ARG A 31 3.01 12.76 -2.62
CA ARG A 31 2.75 14.19 -2.55
C ARG A 31 1.33 14.50 -2.98
N THR A 32 0.74 15.53 -2.42
CA THR A 32 -0.54 16.08 -2.87
C THR A 32 -0.61 17.56 -2.56
N THR A 33 -1.63 18.24 -3.09
CA THR A 33 -1.94 19.62 -2.72
C THR A 33 -3.40 19.69 -2.34
N ILE A 34 -3.67 20.19 -1.13
CA ILE A 34 -5.01 20.31 -0.56
C ILE A 34 -5.21 21.79 -0.23
N ARG A 35 -6.21 22.43 -0.81
CA ARG A 35 -6.55 23.86 -0.64
C ARG A 35 -5.34 24.78 -0.88
N GLY A 36 -4.51 24.43 -1.86
CA GLY A 36 -3.29 25.16 -2.20
C GLY A 36 -2.08 24.89 -1.28
N VAL A 37 -2.23 24.02 -0.27
CA VAL A 37 -1.15 23.65 0.66
C VAL A 37 -0.54 22.33 0.20
N PRO A 38 0.79 22.28 -0.04
CA PRO A 38 1.48 21.05 -0.40
C PRO A 38 1.64 20.12 0.81
N PHE A 39 1.41 18.83 0.61
CA PHE A 39 1.62 17.77 1.59
C PHE A 39 2.56 16.71 1.02
N GLU A 40 3.39 16.11 1.87
CA GLU A 40 4.29 15.01 1.55
C GLU A 40 4.41 14.04 2.73
N GLY A 41 4.54 12.76 2.40
CA GLY A 41 4.82 11.67 3.34
C GLY A 41 5.37 10.47 2.56
N ASP A 42 5.88 9.46 3.27
CA ASP A 42 6.29 8.19 2.66
C ASP A 42 5.15 7.16 2.62
N THR A 43 4.13 7.32 3.48
CA THR A 43 2.87 6.57 3.50
C THR A 43 1.65 7.48 3.33
N MET A 44 0.47 6.88 3.09
CA MET A 44 -0.78 7.64 2.92
C MET A 44 -1.37 8.19 4.23
N ASP A 45 -1.00 7.59 5.37
CA ASP A 45 -1.41 7.98 6.73
C ASP A 45 -0.43 8.97 7.39
N ASP A 46 0.74 9.25 6.79
CA ASP A 46 1.76 10.16 7.32
C ASP A 46 1.99 11.41 6.45
N LEU A 47 0.92 11.92 5.80
CA LEU A 47 1.02 13.12 4.95
C LEU A 47 1.13 14.38 5.82
N GLY A 48 2.33 14.98 5.89
CA GLY A 48 2.60 16.24 6.59
C GLY A 48 2.60 17.46 5.65
N ALA A 49 2.25 18.64 6.16
CA ALA A 49 2.31 19.87 5.37
C ALA A 49 3.77 20.30 5.10
N LEU A 50 4.08 20.66 3.86
CA LEU A 50 5.40 21.17 3.47
C LEU A 50 5.49 22.68 3.73
N GLY A 51 6.54 23.10 4.44
CA GLY A 51 6.78 24.48 4.83
C GLY A 51 6.49 24.66 6.33
N GLY A 52 7.53 24.89 7.12
CA GLY A 52 7.52 24.70 8.57
C GLY A 52 6.55 25.55 9.41
N ASP A 53 5.86 26.53 8.82
CA ASP A 53 4.77 27.23 9.51
C ASP A 53 3.44 26.52 9.24
N PRO A 54 2.57 26.33 10.26
CA PRO A 54 1.26 25.74 10.06
C PRO A 54 0.49 26.50 8.98
N PRO A 55 -0.08 25.81 7.99
CA PRO A 55 -0.82 26.48 6.93
C PRO A 55 -1.98 27.30 7.51
N ASP A 56 -2.30 28.43 6.87
CA ASP A 56 -3.47 29.26 7.24
C ASP A 56 -4.82 28.52 7.09
N ALA A 57 -4.81 27.39 6.39
CA ALA A 57 -5.95 26.51 6.21
C ALA A 57 -6.22 25.65 7.47
N PRO A 58 -7.50 25.40 7.83
CA PRO A 58 -7.89 24.80 9.11
C PRO A 58 -7.77 23.26 9.09
N PHE A 59 -6.56 22.74 8.85
CA PHE A 59 -6.27 21.31 8.94
C PHE A 59 -6.10 20.87 10.40
N THR A 60 -6.40 19.60 10.69
CA THR A 60 -6.03 18.96 11.96
C THR A 60 -4.80 18.09 11.74
N PHE A 61 -3.87 18.12 12.69
CA PHE A 61 -2.65 17.33 12.65
C PHE A 61 -2.49 16.48 13.91
N PHE A 62 -1.87 15.32 13.76
CA PHE A 62 -1.38 14.46 14.83
C PHE A 62 0.05 14.04 14.52
N ASP A 63 0.98 14.31 15.43
CA ASP A 63 2.42 14.04 15.24
C ASP A 63 3.03 14.57 13.93
N GLY A 64 2.46 15.64 13.37
CA GLY A 64 2.90 16.27 12.13
C GLY A 64 2.16 15.79 10.86
N ALA A 65 1.43 14.68 10.94
CA ALA A 65 0.61 14.13 9.87
C ALA A 65 -0.82 14.66 9.90
N LEU A 66 -1.44 14.73 8.72
CA LEU A 66 -2.83 15.12 8.52
C LEU A 66 -3.79 14.10 9.17
N CYS A 67 -4.79 14.57 9.92
CA CYS A 67 -5.83 13.72 10.51
C CYS A 67 -7.22 14.38 10.49
N SER A 68 -8.21 13.78 11.16
CA SER A 68 -9.62 14.20 11.15
C SER A 68 -10.21 14.33 9.73
N CYS A 69 -9.87 13.40 8.84
CA CYS A 69 -10.17 13.49 7.43
C CYS A 69 -10.44 12.14 6.76
N LEU A 70 -10.88 12.20 5.52
CA LEU A 70 -11.02 11.08 4.61
C LEU A 70 -10.19 11.36 3.36
N LEU A 71 -9.26 10.44 3.07
CA LEU A 71 -8.47 10.41 1.85
C LEU A 71 -9.02 9.30 0.94
N GLU A 72 -9.38 9.66 -0.28
CA GLU A 72 -9.84 8.71 -1.29
C GLU A 72 -8.95 8.82 -2.53
N TRP A 73 -8.58 7.69 -3.13
CA TRP A 73 -7.76 7.67 -4.35
C TRP A 73 -8.00 6.43 -5.19
N GLU A 74 -7.75 6.55 -6.50
CA GLU A 74 -7.86 5.45 -7.45
C GLU A 74 -6.47 5.02 -7.94
N VAL A 75 -6.12 3.75 -7.73
CA VAL A 75 -4.86 3.17 -8.18
C VAL A 75 -5.10 2.26 -9.38
N PRO A 76 -4.52 2.57 -10.55
CA PRO A 76 -4.52 1.64 -11.68
C PRO A 76 -3.77 0.36 -11.31
N LEU A 77 -4.41 -0.80 -11.48
CA LEU A 77 -3.82 -2.12 -11.26
C LEU A 77 -3.97 -3.01 -12.48
N SER A 78 -3.23 -4.12 -12.47
CA SER A 78 -3.37 -5.19 -13.45
C SER A 78 -3.71 -6.50 -12.75
N VAL A 79 -4.51 -7.34 -13.39
CA VAL A 79 -4.87 -8.68 -12.91
C VAL A 79 -4.53 -9.68 -14.00
N THR A 80 -3.74 -10.70 -13.68
CA THR A 80 -3.59 -11.86 -14.58
C THR A 80 -4.81 -12.75 -14.42
N VAL A 81 -5.46 -13.10 -15.53
CA VAL A 81 -6.60 -14.03 -15.58
C VAL A 81 -6.20 -15.21 -16.46
N GLU A 82 -6.21 -16.41 -15.89
CA GLU A 82 -5.89 -17.64 -16.62
C GLU A 82 -6.73 -17.78 -17.90
N GLY A 83 -6.08 -18.07 -19.02
CA GLY A 83 -6.71 -18.15 -20.34
C GLY A 83 -7.11 -16.82 -20.97
N GLN A 84 -7.06 -15.69 -20.26
CA GLN A 84 -7.45 -14.36 -20.76
C GLN A 84 -6.32 -13.32 -20.74
N GLY A 85 -5.16 -13.65 -20.15
CA GLY A 85 -4.00 -12.77 -20.11
C GLY A 85 -4.11 -11.69 -19.04
N VAL A 86 -3.56 -10.50 -19.31
CA VAL A 86 -3.54 -9.40 -18.34
C VAL A 86 -4.72 -8.46 -18.60
N ARG A 87 -5.49 -8.18 -17.55
CA ARG A 87 -6.65 -7.30 -17.55
C ARG A 87 -6.34 -6.05 -16.73
N ALA A 88 -6.81 -4.90 -17.23
CA ALA A 88 -6.78 -3.66 -16.46
C ALA A 88 -7.84 -3.71 -15.35
N ALA A 89 -7.49 -3.16 -14.19
CA ALA A 89 -8.38 -3.00 -13.05
C ALA A 89 -8.10 -1.65 -12.38
N VAL A 90 -9.02 -1.21 -11.53
CA VAL A 90 -8.84 -0.02 -10.69
C VAL A 90 -9.07 -0.42 -9.24
N LEU A 91 -8.15 -0.06 -8.37
CA LEU A 91 -8.31 -0.20 -6.93
C LEU A 91 -8.72 1.14 -6.36
N ASP A 92 -9.96 1.23 -5.88
CA ASP A 92 -10.43 2.37 -5.12
C ASP A 92 -10.01 2.19 -3.68
N CYS A 93 -9.41 3.22 -3.12
CA CYS A 93 -8.98 3.25 -1.73
C CYS A 93 -9.67 4.40 -1.01
N ALA A 94 -10.05 4.17 0.24
CA ALA A 94 -10.59 5.16 1.15
C ALA A 94 -9.98 4.94 2.53
N LEU A 95 -9.20 5.92 3.00
CA LEU A 95 -8.58 5.94 4.32
C LEU A 95 -9.23 7.02 5.17
N ARG A 96 -9.94 6.59 6.21
CA ARG A 96 -10.47 7.48 7.24
C ARG A 96 -9.43 7.60 8.36
N LEU A 97 -9.02 8.83 8.64
CA LEU A 97 -8.17 9.21 9.77
C LEU A 97 -9.02 9.97 10.78
N GLY A 98 -9.06 9.46 12.01
CA GLY A 98 -9.85 9.98 13.11
C GLY A 98 -9.26 11.23 13.77
N ASP A 99 -9.87 11.63 14.88
CA ASP A 99 -9.36 12.71 15.72
C ASP A 99 -8.24 12.18 16.65
N PRO A 100 -7.30 13.02 17.13
CA PRO A 100 -6.39 12.64 18.19
C PRO A 100 -7.13 12.13 19.43
N ALA A 101 -6.89 10.90 19.86
CA ALA A 101 -7.57 10.25 21.00
C ALA A 101 -7.08 10.77 22.38
N GLY A 102 -6.20 11.77 22.39
CA GLY A 102 -5.58 12.36 23.56
C GLY A 102 -4.10 12.00 23.71
N PRO A 103 -3.42 12.49 24.76
CA PRO A 103 -1.98 12.34 24.93
C PRO A 103 -1.54 10.87 24.94
N GLY A 104 -0.66 10.51 24.00
CA GLY A 104 -0.07 9.17 23.89
C GLY A 104 -1.00 8.06 23.39
N LYS A 105 -2.17 8.39 22.81
CA LYS A 105 -3.20 7.41 22.44
C LYS A 105 -3.41 7.22 20.93
N GLY A 106 -2.65 7.90 20.08
CA GLY A 106 -2.85 7.83 18.62
C GLY A 106 -4.14 8.51 18.17
N LEU A 107 -4.65 8.10 17.00
CA LEU A 107 -5.96 8.50 16.47
C LEU A 107 -7.08 7.62 17.06
N ASP A 108 -8.29 8.17 17.18
CA ASP A 108 -9.46 7.44 17.67
C ASP A 108 -10.05 6.46 16.63
N ALA A 109 -9.66 6.61 15.38
CA ALA A 109 -10.01 5.72 14.29
C ALA A 109 -8.94 5.79 13.18
N GLU A 110 -8.62 4.64 12.63
CA GLU A 110 -7.95 4.51 11.34
C GLU A 110 -8.65 3.37 10.61
N THR A 111 -9.16 3.63 9.41
CA THR A 111 -9.93 2.61 8.69
C THR A 111 -9.69 2.70 7.20
N LEU A 112 -9.13 1.62 6.66
CA LEU A 112 -8.93 1.42 5.25
C LEU A 112 -10.07 0.60 4.62
N THR A 113 -10.67 1.15 3.58
CA THR A 113 -11.51 0.42 2.64
C THR A 113 -10.80 0.37 1.29
N THR A 114 -10.75 -0.81 0.67
CA THR A 114 -10.31 -1.01 -0.71
C THR A 114 -11.37 -1.75 -1.52
N THR A 115 -11.61 -1.31 -2.76
CA THR A 115 -12.50 -1.97 -3.71
C THR A 115 -11.80 -2.12 -5.06
N LEU A 116 -11.53 -3.35 -5.48
CA LEU A 116 -11.01 -3.63 -6.81
C LEU A 116 -12.18 -3.73 -7.80
N ARG A 117 -12.17 -2.87 -8.82
CA ARG A 117 -13.05 -2.95 -9.99
C ARG A 117 -12.35 -3.72 -11.11
N LEU A 118 -12.91 -4.85 -11.52
CA LEU A 118 -12.41 -5.67 -12.62
C LEU A 118 -13.59 -6.15 -13.46
N ASP A 119 -13.59 -5.82 -14.75
CA ASP A 119 -14.61 -6.25 -15.73
C ASP A 119 -16.07 -5.98 -15.29
N GLY A 120 -16.31 -4.85 -14.64
CA GLY A 120 -17.64 -4.46 -14.13
C GLY A 120 -18.03 -5.09 -12.80
N HIS A 121 -17.19 -5.94 -12.21
CA HIS A 121 -17.36 -6.50 -10.87
C HIS A 121 -16.54 -5.73 -9.83
N ALA A 122 -17.05 -5.68 -8.60
CA ALA A 122 -16.40 -5.03 -7.47
C ALA A 122 -16.07 -6.07 -6.38
N TYR A 123 -14.83 -6.07 -5.91
CA TYR A 123 -14.32 -6.96 -4.85
C TYR A 123 -13.77 -6.09 -3.73
N ARG A 124 -14.33 -6.19 -2.52
CA ARG A 124 -14.09 -5.22 -1.45
C ARG A 124 -13.59 -5.90 -0.18
N ASN A 125 -12.62 -5.31 0.52
CA ASN A 125 -12.23 -5.83 1.83
C ASN A 125 -13.37 -5.73 2.87
N ALA A 126 -13.36 -6.63 3.84
CA ALA A 126 -14.24 -6.52 5.01
C ALA A 126 -13.83 -5.33 5.88
N ALA A 127 -14.75 -4.87 6.73
CA ALA A 127 -14.44 -3.89 7.76
C ALA A 127 -13.35 -4.43 8.72
N GLY A 128 -12.49 -3.55 9.21
CA GLY A 128 -11.41 -3.91 10.15
C GLY A 128 -10.22 -4.61 9.50
N ALA A 129 -9.89 -4.28 8.23
CA ALA A 129 -8.55 -4.58 7.73
C ALA A 129 -7.57 -3.59 8.36
N ASP A 130 -6.64 -4.11 9.14
CA ASP A 130 -5.69 -3.31 9.94
C ASP A 130 -4.56 -2.73 9.07
N THR A 131 -4.30 -3.31 7.90
CA THR A 131 -3.23 -2.90 7.00
C THR A 131 -3.64 -2.95 5.53
N PHE A 132 -2.87 -2.27 4.68
CA PHE A 132 -3.04 -2.33 3.22
C PHE A 132 -2.82 -3.76 2.68
N GLU A 133 -1.85 -4.48 3.24
CA GLU A 133 -1.59 -5.90 2.94
C GLU A 133 -2.82 -6.78 3.21
N ASP A 134 -3.42 -6.64 4.39
CA ASP A 134 -4.60 -7.41 4.78
C ASP A 134 -5.79 -7.12 3.86
N ALA A 135 -6.00 -5.85 3.53
CA ALA A 135 -7.05 -5.45 2.62
C ALA A 135 -6.87 -6.11 1.24
N LEU A 136 -5.65 -6.10 0.69
CA LEU A 136 -5.35 -6.73 -0.59
C LEU A 136 -5.41 -8.26 -0.55
N HIS A 137 -5.04 -8.89 0.56
CA HIS A 137 -5.27 -10.33 0.75
C HIS A 137 -6.77 -10.68 0.71
N GLN A 138 -7.61 -9.89 1.36
CA GLN A 138 -9.07 -10.10 1.36
C GLN A 138 -9.68 -9.89 -0.03
N VAL A 139 -9.24 -8.86 -0.76
CA VAL A 139 -9.66 -8.63 -2.15
C VAL A 139 -9.23 -9.80 -3.05
N GLN A 140 -7.97 -10.25 -2.95
CA GLN A 140 -7.46 -11.37 -3.76
C GLN A 140 -8.25 -12.67 -3.53
N ARG A 141 -8.71 -12.92 -2.30
CA ARG A 141 -9.51 -14.11 -1.96
C ARG A 141 -10.89 -14.11 -2.62
N GLN A 142 -11.43 -12.95 -2.97
CA GLN A 142 -12.73 -12.82 -3.61
C GLN A 142 -12.66 -12.90 -5.13
N LEU A 143 -11.48 -12.75 -5.72
CA LEU A 143 -11.32 -12.81 -7.17
C LEU A 143 -11.68 -14.20 -7.71
N PRO A 144 -12.16 -14.28 -8.98
CA PRO A 144 -12.45 -15.55 -9.63
C PRO A 144 -11.25 -16.51 -9.60
N ALA A 145 -11.53 -17.81 -9.65
CA ALA A 145 -10.47 -18.81 -9.82
C ALA A 145 -9.61 -18.48 -11.06
N GLY A 146 -8.29 -18.63 -10.92
CA GLY A 146 -7.34 -18.25 -11.98
C GLY A 146 -7.04 -16.75 -12.11
N ALA A 147 -7.71 -15.87 -11.35
CA ALA A 147 -7.39 -14.44 -11.31
C ALA A 147 -6.39 -14.11 -10.19
N ARG A 148 -5.36 -13.31 -10.50
CA ARG A 148 -4.28 -12.92 -9.58
C ARG A 148 -3.87 -11.47 -9.79
N MET A 149 -3.92 -10.67 -8.73
CA MET A 149 -3.47 -9.28 -8.75
C MET A 149 -1.98 -9.18 -9.04
N ARG A 150 -1.61 -8.22 -9.89
CA ARG A 150 -0.22 -7.84 -10.16
C ARG A 150 0.09 -6.59 -9.36
N ALA A 151 0.68 -6.79 -8.20
CA ALA A 151 1.11 -5.75 -7.27
C ALA A 151 2.39 -6.21 -6.57
N CYS A 152 3.24 -5.31 -6.11
CA CYS A 152 4.46 -5.67 -5.36
C CYS A 152 4.13 -6.54 -4.13
N VAL A 153 3.04 -6.28 -3.40
CA VAL A 153 2.63 -7.15 -2.28
C VAL A 153 2.41 -8.63 -2.69
N ALA A 154 2.06 -8.88 -3.96
CA ALA A 154 1.85 -10.21 -4.50
C ALA A 154 3.10 -10.78 -5.22
N CYS A 155 4.20 -10.03 -5.25
CA CYS A 155 5.43 -10.40 -5.94
C CYS A 155 6.25 -11.39 -5.12
N ALA A 156 6.81 -12.39 -5.81
CA ALA A 156 7.66 -13.43 -5.23
C ALA A 156 9.00 -12.90 -4.69
N TRP A 157 9.34 -11.64 -4.98
CA TRP A 157 10.62 -11.03 -4.68
C TRP A 157 10.52 -9.84 -3.74
N SER A 158 9.41 -9.65 -3.03
CA SER A 158 9.30 -8.48 -2.16
C SER A 158 8.52 -8.76 -0.90
N ASP A 159 9.01 -8.26 0.23
CA ASP A 159 8.49 -8.59 1.55
C ASP A 159 8.53 -7.37 2.47
N TYR A 160 7.68 -7.36 3.49
CA TYR A 160 7.76 -6.35 4.54
C TYR A 160 8.84 -6.70 5.54
N SER A 161 9.25 -5.67 6.28
CA SER A 161 10.11 -5.88 7.44
C SER A 161 9.39 -6.78 8.45
N PRO A 162 10.09 -7.76 9.06
CA PRO A 162 9.54 -8.48 10.21
C PRO A 162 9.27 -7.60 11.45
N PHE A 163 9.57 -6.30 11.38
CA PHE A 163 9.26 -5.30 12.40
C PHE A 163 7.96 -4.52 12.14
N GLY A 164 7.36 -4.61 10.95
CA GLY A 164 6.12 -3.91 10.63
C GLY A 164 6.00 -3.54 9.14
N ASN A 165 4.85 -2.99 8.80
CA ASN A 165 4.49 -2.44 7.49
C ASN A 165 3.85 -1.05 7.65
N GLY A 166 4.09 -0.16 6.69
CA GLY A 166 3.40 1.13 6.58
C GLY A 166 2.18 1.02 5.68
N LEU A 167 1.28 2.01 5.73
CA LEU A 167 0.11 2.04 4.84
C LEU A 167 0.52 2.51 3.43
N MET A 168 0.60 1.56 2.49
CA MET A 168 1.06 1.79 1.12
C MET A 168 2.57 2.09 0.97
N ALA A 169 3.43 1.64 1.89
CA ALA A 169 4.88 1.70 1.70
C ALA A 169 5.67 0.64 2.48
N GLY A 170 6.99 0.66 2.33
CA GLY A 170 7.93 -0.12 3.17
C GLY A 170 8.13 -1.58 2.73
N LEU A 171 7.73 -1.94 1.52
CA LEU A 171 7.98 -3.27 0.97
C LEU A 171 9.39 -3.34 0.39
N ALA A 172 10.26 -4.18 0.95
CA ALA A 172 11.60 -4.41 0.43
C ALA A 172 11.54 -5.25 -0.84
N CYS A 173 12.12 -4.78 -1.94
CA CYS A 173 12.24 -5.50 -3.20
C CYS A 173 13.61 -6.18 -3.31
N PHE A 174 13.66 -7.49 -3.52
CA PHE A 174 14.85 -8.33 -3.63
C PHE A 174 15.11 -8.79 -5.08
N ARG A 175 14.69 -8.01 -6.09
CA ARG A 175 14.82 -8.41 -7.49
C ARG A 175 16.27 -8.65 -7.93
N ASP A 176 17.25 -7.98 -7.32
CA ASP A 176 18.67 -8.21 -7.60
C ASP A 176 19.29 -9.31 -6.72
N ALA A 177 18.54 -9.82 -5.73
CA ALA A 177 18.97 -10.84 -4.78
C ALA A 177 18.10 -12.11 -4.85
N LYS A 178 17.43 -12.37 -5.98
CA LYS A 178 16.47 -13.49 -6.16
C LYS A 178 17.01 -14.82 -5.65
N ASP A 179 18.23 -15.20 -6.01
CA ASP A 179 18.80 -16.51 -5.62
C ASP A 179 18.97 -16.67 -4.11
N ARG A 180 19.29 -15.57 -3.40
CA ARG A 180 19.38 -15.59 -1.94
C ARG A 180 18.02 -15.50 -1.28
N TYR A 181 17.15 -14.63 -1.79
CA TYR A 181 15.77 -14.55 -1.31
C TYR A 181 15.04 -15.89 -1.48
N ARG A 182 15.39 -16.67 -2.52
CA ARG A 182 14.82 -17.99 -2.73
C ARG A 182 15.07 -18.98 -1.61
N GLN A 183 16.17 -18.79 -0.87
CA GLN A 183 16.59 -19.67 0.21
C GLN A 183 15.95 -19.27 1.54
N VAL A 184 15.14 -18.21 1.58
CA VAL A 184 14.56 -17.72 2.82
C VAL A 184 13.52 -18.69 3.37
N ASP A 185 13.75 -19.15 4.61
CA ASP A 185 12.91 -20.13 5.31
C ASP A 185 12.39 -19.65 6.67
N GLY A 186 12.66 -18.40 7.04
CA GLY A 186 12.21 -17.83 8.30
C GLY A 186 12.73 -16.43 8.60
N LYS A 187 12.57 -16.00 9.85
CA LYS A 187 12.98 -14.67 10.32
C LYS A 187 14.48 -14.57 10.60
N HIS A 188 15.04 -15.59 11.25
CA HIS A 188 16.41 -15.62 11.76
C HIS A 188 17.19 -16.81 11.18
N GLY A 189 18.51 -16.83 11.41
CA GLY A 189 19.41 -17.89 10.91
C GLY A 189 20.13 -17.51 9.61
N PRO A 190 21.01 -18.39 9.09
CA PRO A 190 21.82 -18.10 7.89
C PRO A 190 20.97 -17.92 6.62
N THR A 191 19.77 -18.48 6.61
CA THR A 191 18.73 -18.38 5.57
C THR A 191 17.55 -17.53 6.03
N GLY A 192 17.62 -16.85 7.19
CA GLY A 192 16.56 -15.97 7.63
C GLY A 192 16.50 -14.67 6.80
N ILE A 193 15.33 -14.06 6.68
CA ILE A 193 15.19 -12.80 5.94
C ILE A 193 16.08 -11.68 6.49
N PHE A 194 16.34 -11.66 7.80
CA PHE A 194 17.27 -10.68 8.39
C PHE A 194 18.72 -10.85 7.92
N ALA A 195 19.14 -12.04 7.50
CA ALA A 195 20.49 -12.26 6.99
C ALA A 195 20.71 -11.67 5.59
N ILE A 196 19.62 -11.33 4.89
CA ILE A 196 19.66 -10.77 3.54
C ILE A 196 18.95 -9.42 3.44
N TRP A 197 18.46 -8.86 4.54
CA TRP A 197 17.63 -7.66 4.54
C TRP A 197 18.30 -6.50 3.80
N ASP A 198 19.55 -6.19 4.16
CA ASP A 198 20.35 -5.12 3.55
C ASP A 198 20.76 -5.41 2.09
N GLN A 199 20.37 -6.57 1.54
CA GLN A 199 20.56 -6.92 0.13
C GLN A 199 19.31 -6.64 -0.71
N HIS A 200 18.28 -6.00 -0.14
CA HIS A 200 17.17 -5.49 -0.93
C HIS A 200 17.69 -4.46 -1.95
N THR A 201 17.10 -4.46 -3.14
CA THR A 201 17.35 -3.47 -4.19
C THR A 201 16.84 -2.08 -3.78
N GLU A 202 15.64 -2.02 -3.20
CA GLU A 202 14.93 -0.77 -2.88
C GLU A 202 13.70 -1.06 -2.02
N PHE A 203 13.18 -0.03 -1.35
CA PHE A 203 11.83 -0.03 -0.82
C PHE A 203 10.85 0.47 -1.87
N VAL A 204 9.67 -0.16 -1.92
CA VAL A 204 8.59 0.18 -2.85
C VAL A 204 7.25 0.24 -2.15
N GLN A 205 6.34 0.97 -2.76
CA GLN A 205 4.92 0.93 -2.47
C GLN A 205 4.30 -0.33 -3.08
N GLU A 206 3.22 -0.82 -2.47
CA GLU A 206 2.60 -2.12 -2.69
C GLU A 206 2.11 -2.30 -4.12
N THR A 207 1.81 -1.19 -4.81
CA THR A 207 1.23 -1.18 -6.16
C THR A 207 2.23 -0.76 -7.24
N TRP A 208 3.51 -0.49 -6.89
CA TRP A 208 4.51 0.03 -7.83
C TRP A 208 4.78 -0.89 -9.02
N LEU A 209 4.79 -2.22 -8.86
CA LEU A 209 4.90 -3.23 -9.93
C LEU A 209 6.03 -2.97 -10.96
N CYS A 210 7.25 -3.42 -10.66
CA CYS A 210 8.37 -3.36 -11.60
C CYS A 210 8.27 -4.39 -12.74
N GLY A 211 9.13 -4.28 -13.75
CA GLY A 211 9.18 -5.19 -14.90
C GLY A 211 9.62 -6.62 -14.59
N GLU A 212 10.16 -6.88 -13.40
CA GLU A 212 10.61 -8.19 -12.93
C GLU A 212 9.62 -8.90 -12.00
N PHE A 213 8.37 -8.44 -12.01
CA PHE A 213 7.30 -9.05 -11.24
C PHE A 213 7.10 -10.53 -11.59
N GLU A 214 7.04 -11.35 -10.53
CA GLU A 214 6.66 -12.76 -10.60
C GLU A 214 5.64 -13.03 -9.49
N HIS A 215 4.56 -13.77 -9.78
CA HIS A 215 3.56 -14.11 -8.77
C HIS A 215 4.17 -15.00 -7.69
N ARG A 216 3.87 -14.73 -6.41
CA ARG A 216 4.12 -15.69 -5.31
C ARG A 216 3.42 -17.01 -5.65
N SER A 217 4.19 -18.10 -5.67
CA SER A 217 3.66 -19.45 -5.89
C SER A 217 3.66 -20.24 -4.58
N SER A 218 2.92 -21.34 -4.52
CA SER A 218 2.95 -22.23 -3.34
C SER A 218 4.31 -22.86 -3.06
N THR A 219 5.20 -22.91 -4.06
CA THR A 219 6.57 -23.41 -3.95
C THR A 219 7.59 -22.29 -3.77
N HIS A 220 7.18 -21.03 -3.90
CA HIS A 220 8.06 -19.88 -3.81
C HIS A 220 7.40 -18.68 -3.13
N THR A 221 7.49 -18.67 -1.80
CA THR A 221 6.70 -17.78 -0.95
C THR A 221 7.52 -16.74 -0.20
N GLY A 222 8.85 -16.76 -0.29
CA GLY A 222 9.71 -15.92 0.55
C GLY A 222 9.39 -16.05 2.04
N TYR A 223 9.65 -14.98 2.80
CA TYR A 223 9.40 -14.96 4.24
C TYR A 223 7.90 -14.94 4.59
N ARG A 224 7.09 -14.09 3.93
CA ARG A 224 5.67 -13.89 4.30
C ARG A 224 4.70 -14.99 3.90
N GLY A 225 5.07 -15.92 3.02
CA GLY A 225 4.14 -16.95 2.58
C GLY A 225 3.45 -16.64 1.24
N PRO A 226 2.42 -17.41 0.85
CA PRO A 226 1.73 -17.22 -0.40
C PRO A 226 0.85 -15.96 -0.37
N PHE A 227 0.49 -15.47 -1.55
CA PHE A 227 -0.50 -14.40 -1.70
C PHE A 227 -1.69 -14.94 -2.53
N PRO A 228 -2.92 -15.01 -1.96
CA PRO A 228 -3.28 -14.57 -0.63
C PRO A 228 -2.78 -15.53 0.46
N ALA A 229 -2.54 -15.01 1.66
CA ALA A 229 -2.17 -15.85 2.81
C ALA A 229 -3.32 -16.81 3.17
N PRO A 230 -3.01 -18.03 3.67
CA PRO A 230 -4.02 -18.98 4.13
C PRO A 230 -4.84 -18.38 5.27
N VAL A 231 -6.14 -18.67 5.31
CA VAL A 231 -6.97 -18.36 6.47
C VAL A 231 -6.76 -19.47 7.48
N TRP A 232 -6.16 -19.15 8.62
CA TRP A 232 -6.04 -20.10 9.73
C TRP A 232 -7.40 -20.18 10.44
N PRO A 233 -7.90 -21.40 10.73
CA PRO A 233 -9.19 -21.62 11.41
C PRO A 233 -9.17 -21.19 12.88
#